data_AF-A0A7R8VSA6-F1
#
_entry.id   AF-A0A7R8VSA6-F1
#
_cell.length_a   1.000
_cell.length_b   1.000
_cell.length_c   1.000
_cell.angle_alpha   90.00
_cell.angle_beta   90.00
_cell.angle_gamma   90.00
#
_symmetry.space_group_name_H-M   'P 1'
#
loop_
_entity.id
_entity.type
_entity.pdbx_description
1 polymer ?
#
loop_
_entity_poly.entity_id
_entity_poly.type
_entity_poly.pdbx_seq_one_letter_code
_entity_poly.pdbx_strand_id
1 'polypeptide(L)'
;MCLCSREVYSVWYGRVGTTSYIPSEKVQQLFNDMQLFPSKSQVYEMLQCAKECANRNSAAYLTFGEFCIFATELKRCYERG
;
A
#
# COMPACT_ATOMS: atom_id res chain seq x y z
N MET A 1 -5.30 11.54 -10.77
CA MET A 1 -5.50 10.39 -11.68
C MET A 1 -5.33 9.14 -10.82
N CYS A 2 -6.40 8.39 -10.55
CA CYS A 2 -6.28 7.17 -9.75
C CYS A 2 -5.32 6.21 -10.47
N LEU A 3 -4.39 5.57 -9.75
CA LEU A 3 -3.55 4.53 -10.34
C LEU A 3 -4.44 3.51 -11.06
N CYS A 4 -4.10 3.13 -12.29
CA CYS A 4 -4.90 2.14 -13.02
C CYS A 4 -4.86 0.85 -12.21
N SER A 5 -6.00 0.38 -11.71
CA SER A 5 -6.07 -0.83 -10.87
C SER A 5 -5.37 -2.03 -11.52
N ARG A 6 -5.22 -2.05 -12.84
CA ARG A 6 -4.47 -3.06 -13.60
C ARG A 6 -2.95 -3.03 -13.36
N GLU A 7 -2.33 -1.85 -13.29
CA GLU A 7 -0.89 -1.71 -12.98
C GLU A 7 -0.62 -2.11 -11.52
N VAL A 8 -1.47 -1.62 -10.61
CA VAL A 8 -1.38 -1.99 -9.18
C VAL A 8 -1.55 -3.50 -8.99
N TYR A 9 -2.51 -4.10 -9.70
CA TYR A 9 -2.77 -5.53 -9.63
C TYR A 9 -1.60 -6.37 -10.15
N SER A 10 -0.94 -5.95 -11.24
CA SER A 10 0.23 -6.65 -11.76
C SER A 10 1.38 -6.70 -10.74
N VAL A 11 1.65 -5.58 -10.08
CA VAL A 11 2.70 -5.47 -9.06
C VAL A 11 2.32 -6.26 -7.80
N TRP A 12 1.06 -6.12 -7.34
CA TRP A 12 0.51 -6.92 -6.24
C TRP A 12 0.66 -8.42 -6.50
N TYR A 13 0.16 -8.91 -7.63
CA TYR A 13 0.17 -10.32 -7.96
C TYR A 13 1.60 -10.88 -8.03
N GLY A 14 2.55 -10.13 -8.60
CA GLY A 14 3.95 -10.54 -8.69
C GLY A 14 4.65 -10.73 -7.33
N ARG A 15 4.19 -10.06 -6.26
CA ARG A 15 4.82 -10.09 -4.92
C ARG A 15 4.04 -10.85 -3.87
N VAL A 16 2.71 -10.81 -3.96
CA VAL A 16 1.77 -11.30 -2.95
C VAL A 16 1.03 -12.55 -3.46
N GLY A 17 0.94 -12.73 -4.78
CA GLY A 17 0.18 -13.82 -5.38
C GLY A 17 -1.32 -13.63 -5.20
N THR A 18 -2.03 -14.72 -4.88
CA THR A 18 -3.49 -14.73 -4.67
C THR A 18 -3.91 -14.32 -3.25
N THR A 19 -2.96 -14.01 -2.36
CA THR A 19 -3.27 -13.63 -0.98
C THR A 19 -3.96 -12.27 -0.95
N SER A 20 -5.00 -12.15 -0.11
CA SER A 20 -5.85 -10.95 -0.02
C SER A 20 -5.22 -9.80 0.78
N TYR A 21 -4.02 -9.99 1.33
CA TYR A 21 -3.32 -9.02 2.17
C TYR A 21 -1.80 -9.06 1.99
N ILE A 22 -1.15 -7.90 2.16
CA ILE A 22 0.31 -7.76 2.21
C ILE A 22 0.74 -7.72 3.68
N PRO A 23 1.64 -8.63 4.13
CA PRO A 23 2.31 -8.50 5.42
C PRO A 23 3.09 -7.17 5.54
N SER A 24 3.09 -6.53 6.70
CA SER A 24 3.70 -5.20 6.90
C SER A 24 5.14 -5.09 6.36
N GLU A 25 5.93 -6.15 6.50
CA GLU A 25 7.32 -6.21 6.04
C GLU A 25 7.48 -6.10 4.51
N LYS A 26 6.45 -6.43 3.74
CA LYS A 26 6.45 -6.38 2.27
C LYS A 26 5.84 -5.09 1.70
N VAL A 27 5.13 -4.32 2.52
CA VAL A 27 4.40 -3.12 2.05
C VAL A 27 5.34 -2.09 1.43
N GLN A 28 6.46 -1.79 2.09
CA GLN A 28 7.42 -0.81 1.58
C GLN A 28 8.02 -1.25 0.24
N GLN A 29 8.35 -2.54 0.11
CA GLN A 29 8.90 -3.07 -1.14
C GLN A 29 7.90 -2.97 -2.29
N LEU A 30 6.61 -3.20 -2.03
CA LEU A 30 5.58 -3.10 -3.04
C LEU A 30 5.37 -1.67 -3.54
N PHE A 31 5.47 -0.67 -2.66
CA PHE A 31 5.50 0.74 -3.08
C PHE A 31 6.71 1.01 -3.97
N ASN A 32 7.90 0.52 -3.60
CA ASN A 32 9.13 0.74 -4.37
C ASN A 32 9.03 0.12 -5.78
N ASP A 33 8.40 -1.05 -5.92
CA ASP A 33 8.14 -1.66 -7.22
C ASP A 33 7.25 -0.79 -8.12
N MET A 34 6.40 0.05 -7.52
CA MET A 34 5.59 1.06 -8.20
C MET A 34 6.31 2.41 -8.38
N GLN A 35 7.62 2.47 -8.12
CA GLN A 35 8.41 3.71 -8.13
C GLN A 35 7.91 4.75 -7.12
N LEU A 36 7.28 4.29 -6.03
CA LEU A 36 6.91 5.11 -4.88
C LEU A 36 7.85 4.76 -3.72
N PHE A 37 8.51 5.75 -3.13
CA PHE A 37 9.58 5.51 -2.14
C PHE A 37 9.22 6.07 -0.76
N PRO A 38 8.15 5.57 -0.10
CA PRO A 38 7.79 6.05 1.23
C PRO A 38 8.85 5.66 2.27
N SER A 39 9.03 6.52 3.26
CA SER A 39 9.86 6.23 4.43
C SER A 39 9.22 5.12 5.29
N LYS A 40 10.03 4.52 6.18
CA LYS A 40 9.51 3.53 7.15
C LYS A 40 8.39 4.11 8.03
N SER A 41 8.51 5.38 8.42
CA SER A 41 7.49 6.08 9.21
C SER A 41 6.19 6.25 8.43
N GLN A 42 6.26 6.64 7.15
CA GLN A 42 5.08 6.76 6.30
C GLN A 42 4.36 5.40 6.13
N VAL A 43 5.12 4.31 5.92
CA VAL A 43 4.54 2.96 5.84
C VAL A 43 3.91 2.55 7.18
N TYR A 44 4.54 2.87 8.31
CA TYR A 44 4.00 2.61 9.64
C TYR A 44 2.68 3.35 9.87
N GLU A 45 2.60 4.63 9.52
CA GLU A 45 1.38 5.45 9.63
C GLU A 45 0.25 4.90 8.77
N MET A 46 0.53 4.49 7.53
CA MET A 46 -0.46 3.85 6.64
C MET A 46 -1.02 2.56 7.25
N LEU A 47 -0.15 1.74 7.86
CA LEU A 47 -0.55 0.50 8.53
C LEU A 47 -1.41 0.76 9.77
N GLN A 48 -1.10 1.78 10.58
CA GLN A 48 -1.94 2.15 11.71
C GLN A 48 -3.29 2.70 11.25
N CYS A 49 -3.31 3.55 10.22
CA CYS A 49 -4.55 4.07 9.64
C CYS A 49 -5.45 2.93 9.15
N ALA A 50 -4.91 1.96 8.39
CA ALA A 50 -5.69 0.79 7.95
C ALA A 50 -6.21 -0.04 9.12
N LYS A 51 -5.39 -0.22 10.17
CA LYS A 51 -5.78 -0.96 11.38
C LYS A 51 -6.95 -0.28 12.10
N GLU A 52 -6.87 1.02 12.30
CA GLU A 52 -7.90 1.83 12.97
C GLU A 52 -9.19 1.88 12.15
N CYS A 53 -9.10 2.17 10.85
CA CYS A 53 -10.28 2.23 9.98
C CYS A 53 -11.03 0.90 9.87
N ALA A 54 -10.31 -0.22 9.90
CA ALA A 54 -10.91 -1.55 9.80
C ALA A 54 -11.14 -2.23 11.16
N ASN A 55 -10.91 -1.52 12.27
CA ASN A 55 -11.04 -2.03 13.65
C ASN A 55 -10.32 -3.39 13.87
N ARG A 56 -9.10 -3.52 13.35
CA ARG A 56 -8.31 -4.77 13.40
C ARG A 56 -7.48 -4.86 14.67
N ASN A 57 -7.65 -5.92 15.47
CA ASN A 57 -6.95 -6.07 16.75
C ASN A 57 -5.51 -6.58 16.65
N SER A 58 -5.14 -7.35 15.62
CA SER A 58 -3.93 -8.21 15.71
C SER A 58 -2.91 -8.11 14.58
N ALA A 59 -3.22 -7.57 13.40
CA ALA A 59 -2.29 -7.66 12.27
C ALA A 59 -2.18 -6.34 11.49
N ALA A 60 -0.95 -5.84 11.38
CA ALA A 60 -0.60 -4.73 10.51
C ALA A 60 -0.40 -5.27 9.10
N TYR A 61 -1.46 -5.23 8.30
CA TYR A 61 -1.43 -5.57 6.88
C TYR A 61 -2.26 -4.58 6.09
N LEU A 62 -2.01 -4.52 4.78
CA LEU A 62 -2.86 -3.81 3.83
C LEU A 62 -3.57 -4.80 2.92
N THR A 63 -4.86 -4.59 2.69
CA THR A 63 -5.59 -5.21 1.58
C THR A 63 -5.24 -4.53 0.25
N PHE A 64 -5.63 -5.15 -0.87
CA PHE A 64 -5.42 -4.55 -2.19
C PHE A 64 -6.08 -3.18 -2.32
N GLY A 65 -7.30 -3.03 -1.79
CA GLY A 65 -8.02 -1.76 -1.80
C GLY A 65 -7.30 -0.67 -1.01
N GLU A 66 -6.85 -0.99 0.21
CA GLU A 66 -6.12 -0.04 1.07
C GLU A 66 -4.79 0.35 0.43
N PHE A 67 -4.05 -0.61 -0.14
CA PHE A 67 -2.82 -0.31 -0.85
C PHE A 67 -3.06 0.61 -2.06
N CYS A 68 -4.10 0.36 -2.87
CA CYS A 68 -4.47 1.24 -3.98
C CYS A 68 -4.73 2.68 -3.55
N ILE A 69 -5.44 2.84 -2.42
CA ILE A 69 -5.75 4.16 -1.84
C ILE A 69 -4.46 4.87 -1.42
N PHE A 70 -3.63 4.22 -0.62
CA PHE A 70 -2.37 4.82 -0.16
C PHE A 70 -1.40 5.11 -1.30
N ALA A 71 -1.28 4.23 -2.29
CA ALA A 71 -0.44 4.47 -3.46
C ALA A 71 -0.93 5.66 -4.27
N THR A 72 -2.25 5.83 -4.40
CA THR A 72 -2.85 6.96 -5.12
C THR A 72 -2.56 8.26 -4.39
N GLU A 73 -2.78 8.31 -3.07
CA GLU A 73 -2.54 9.53 -2.29
C GLU A 73 -1.05 9.87 -2.19
N LEU A 74 -0.18 8.87 -2.00
CA LEU A 74 1.27 9.07 -1.97
C LEU A 74 1.78 9.66 -3.30
N LYS A 75 1.30 9.13 -4.44
CA LYS A 75 1.63 9.66 -5.77
C LYS A 75 1.18 11.12 -5.92
N ARG A 76 -0.03 11.46 -5.47
CA ARG A 76 -0.56 12.83 -5.52
C ARG A 76 0.24 13.79 -4.64
N CYS A 77 0.73 13.34 -3.49
CA CYS A 77 1.61 14.14 -2.65
C CYS A 77 2.93 14.46 -3.35
N TYR A 78 3.53 13.49 -4.06
CA TYR A 78 4.77 13.70 -4.81
C TYR A 78 4.59 14.56 -6.06
N GLU A 79 3.45 14.49 -6.74
CA GLU A 79 3.15 15.34 -7.90
C GLU A 79 2.86 16.81 -7.54
N ARG A 80 2.60 17.11 -6.26
CA ARG A 80 2.26 18.46 -5.76
C ARG A 80 3.44 19.17 -5.09
N GLY A 81 4.56 18.49 -4.87
CA GLY A 81 5.80 19.06 -4.31
C GLY A 81 6.80 19.33 -5.41
#